data_AF-A0A931NDB0-F1
#
_entry.id   AF-A0A931NDB0-F1
#
_cell.length_a   1.000
_cell.length_b   1.000
_cell.length_c   1.000
_cell.angle_alpha   90.00
_cell.angle_beta   90.00
_cell.angle_gamma   90.00
#
_symmetry.space_group_name_H-M   'P 1'
#
loop_
_entity.id
_entity.type
_entity.pdbx_description
1 polymer ?
#
loop_
_entity_poly.entity_id
_entity_poly.type
_entity_poly.pdbx_seq_one_letter_code
_entity_poly.pdbx_strand_id
1 'polypeptide(L)' 'MNWGSATDFFHMGGYGLYVWGSYGLGLAVFVIEPLLARGRHRRALAALHDDFDDELNDETQA' A
#
# COMPACT_ATOMS: atom_id res chain seq x y z
N MET A 1 21.35 -29.48 17.52
CA MET A 1 21.50 -28.02 17.34
C MET A 1 20.11 -27.43 17.36
N ASN A 2 19.64 -27.00 18.53
CA ASN A 2 18.29 -26.46 18.71
C ASN A 2 18.34 -24.99 18.33
N TRP A 3 17.71 -24.63 17.21
CA TRP A 3 17.56 -23.24 16.79
C TRP A 3 16.58 -22.60 17.78
N GLY A 4 17.12 -21.96 18.82
CA GLY A 4 16.34 -21.26 19.84
C GLY A 4 15.47 -20.24 19.14
N SER A 5 14.18 -20.51 19.17
CA SER A 5 13.01 -19.76 18.71
C SER A 5 13.27 -18.38 18.07
N ALA A 6 12.50 -18.06 17.02
CA ALA A 6 12.39 -16.69 16.50
C ALA A 6 12.15 -15.66 17.62
N THR A 7 11.47 -16.07 18.71
CA THR A 7 11.28 -15.29 19.94
C THR A 7 12.59 -14.80 20.58
N ASP A 8 13.66 -15.61 20.61
CA ASP A 8 14.97 -15.21 21.15
C ASP A 8 15.60 -14.09 20.32
N PHE A 9 15.45 -14.09 19.00
CA PHE A 9 15.95 -13.03 18.12
C PHE A 9 15.20 -11.69 18.31
N PHE A 10 13.89 -11.75 18.60
CA PHE A 10 13.12 -10.55 18.98
C PHE A 10 13.46 -10.07 20.39
N HIS A 11 13.82 -10.99 21.30
CA HIS A 11 14.17 -10.71 22.69
C HIS A 11 15.67 -10.52 22.97
N MET A 12 16.53 -10.50 21.95
CA MET A 12 17.97 -10.16 22.06
C MET A 12 18.15 -8.67 22.43
N GLY A 13 17.90 -8.32 23.69
CA GLY A 13 18.44 -7.13 24.36
C GLY A 13 18.13 -5.77 23.71
N GLY A 14 17.02 -5.62 22.99
CA GLY A 14 16.58 -4.35 22.39
C GLY A 14 17.01 -4.09 20.95
N TYR A 15 17.88 -4.91 20.36
CA TYR A 15 18.35 -4.71 18.97
C TYR A 15 17.40 -5.25 17.89
N GLY A 16 16.55 -6.24 18.22
CA GLY A 16 15.58 -6.80 17.28
C GLY A 16 14.62 -5.75 16.72
N LEU A 17 14.19 -4.80 17.55
CA LEU A 17 13.32 -3.69 17.14
C LEU A 17 13.98 -2.77 16.11
N TYR A 18 15.29 -2.55 16.19
CA TYR A 18 16.03 -1.72 15.22
C TYR A 18 16.13 -2.41 13.85
N VAL A 19 16.42 -3.71 13.83
CA VAL A 19 16.52 -4.48 12.59
C VAL A 19 15.15 -4.52 11.92
N TRP A 20 14.14 -5.03 12.61
CA TRP A 20 12.79 -5.13 12.07
C TRP A 20 12.18 -3.77 11.75
N GLY A 21 12.48 -2.73 12.54
CA GLY A 21 12.08 -1.36 12.24
C GLY A 21 12.70 -0.81 10.96
N SER A 22 13.98 -1.10 10.69
CA SER A 22 14.66 -0.67 9.46
C SER A 22 14.12 -1.40 8.23
N TYR A 23 13.89 -2.72 8.34
CA TYR A 23 13.23 -3.49 7.28
C TYR A 23 11.79 -3.03 7.04
N GLY A 24 11.04 -2.76 8.12
CA GLY A 24 9.69 -2.20 8.05
C GLY A 24 9.66 -0.82 7.42
N LEU A 25 10.62 0.05 7.74
CA LEU A 25 10.74 1.38 7.13
C LEU A 25 11.07 1.28 5.63
N GLY A 26 11.98 0.40 5.25
CA GLY A 26 12.29 0.15 3.84
C GLY A 26 11.06 -0.34 3.07
N LEU A 27 10.35 -1.33 3.61
CA LEU A 27 9.11 -1.84 3.02
C LEU A 27 8.03 -0.74 2.94
N ALA A 28 7.93 0.11 3.97
CA ALA A 28 6.99 1.22 3.98
C ALA A 28 7.26 2.20 2.83
N VAL A 29 8.53 2.57 2.58
CA VAL A 29 8.89 3.45 1.45
C VAL A 29 8.45 2.82 0.12
N PHE A 30 8.78 1.54 -0.10
CA PHE A 30 8.39 0.83 -1.31
C PHE A 30 6.88 0.66 -1.48
N VAL A 31 6.10 0.66 -0.40
CA VAL A 31 4.64 0.53 -0.43
C VAL A 31 3.94 1.89 -0.55
N ILE A 32 4.50 2.94 0.03
CA ILE A 32 3.93 4.29 0.00
C ILE A 32 3.88 4.82 -1.43
N GLU A 33 4.96 4.69 -2.21
CA GLU A 33 5.01 5.14 -3.61
C GLU A 33 3.88 4.54 -4.49
N PRO A 34 3.67 3.21 -4.56
CA PRO A 34 2.59 2.63 -5.34
C PRO A 34 1.22 2.94 -4.74
N LEU A 35 1.07 3.15 -3.43
CA LEU A 35 -0.21 3.58 -2.85
C LEU A 35 -0.62 4.97 -3.33
N LEU A 36 0.34 5.92 -3.33
CA LEU A 36 0.14 7.27 -3.86
C LEU A 36 -0.16 7.23 -5.37
N ALA A 37 0.62 6.46 -6.13
CA ALA A 37 0.41 6.27 -7.56
C ALA A 37 -0.96 5.64 -7.85
N ARG A 38 -1.36 4.61 -7.11
CA ARG A 38 -2.67 3.95 -7.24
C ARG A 38 -3.81 4.89 -6.89
N GLY A 39 -3.63 5.77 -5.91
CA GLY A 39 -4.58 6.84 -5.61
C GLY A 39 -4.76 7.80 -6.78
N ARG A 40 -3.68 8.18 -7.46
CA ARG A 40 -3.75 9.03 -8.66
C ARG A 40 -4.38 8.31 -9.85
N HIS A 41 -4.02 7.05 -10.10
CA HIS A 41 -4.62 6.23 -11.16
C HIS A 41 -6.12 6.03 -10.96
N ARG A 42 -6.56 5.76 -9.72
CA ARG A 42 -7.99 5.64 -9.42
C ARG A 42 -8.76 6.93 -9.68
N ARG A 43 -8.19 8.09 -9.36
CA ARG A 43 -8.82 9.39 -9.65
C ARG A 43 -8.92 9.67 -11.15
N ALA A 44 -7.87 9.33 -11.92
CA ALA A 44 -7.89 9.49 -13.37
C ALA A 44 -8.93 8.57 -14.03
N LEU A 45 -9.03 7.31 -13.58
CA LEU A 45 -10.03 6.37 -14.08
C LEU A 45 -11.46 6.74 -13.64
N ALA A 46 -11.63 7.24 -12.42
CA ALA A 46 -12.93 7.70 -11.94
C ALA A 46 -13.46 8.88 -12.76
N ALA A 47 -12.58 9.81 -13.16
CA ALA A 47 -12.97 10.93 -14.01
C ALA A 47 -13.48 10.51 -15.40
N LEU A 48 -12.90 9.44 -15.97
CA LEU A 48 -13.39 8.89 -17.24
C LEU A 48 -14.73 8.17 -17.08
N HIS A 49 -14.93 7.46 -15.97
CA HIS A 49 -16.20 6.77 -15.73
C HIS A 49 -17.34 7.76 -15.52
N ASP A 50 -17.10 8.84 -14.78
CA ASP A 50 -18.08 9.91 -14.53
C ASP A 50 -18.54 10.58 -15.85
N ASP A 51 -17.60 10.86 -16.74
CA ASP A 51 -17.87 11.45 -18.07
C ASP A 51 -18.71 10.53 -18.97
N PHE A 52 -18.39 9.22 -18.98
CA PHE A 52 -19.17 8.22 -19.72
C PHE A 52 -20.56 7.99 -19.12
N ASP A 53 -20.68 7.98 -17.79
CA ASP A 53 -21.96 7.82 -17.10
C ASP A 53 -22.89 9.01 -17.39
N ASP A 54 -22.35 10.24 -17.46
CA ASP A 54 -23.12 11.45 -17.77
C ASP A 54 -23.61 11.46 -19.24
N GLU A 55 -22.74 11.09 -20.19
CA GLU A 55 -23.08 11.01 -21.62
C GLU A 55 -24.14 9.93 -21.91
N LEU A 56 -24.05 8.77 -21.25
CA LEU A 56 -25.07 7.71 -21.36
C LEU A 56 -26.42 8.13 -20.77
N ASN A 57 -26.42 8.88 -19.67
CA ASN A 57 -27.64 9.32 -19.02
C ASN A 57 -28.38 10.40 -19.84
N ASP A 58 -27.64 11.25 -20.56
CA ASP A 58 -28.19 12.25 -21.48
C ASP A 58 -28.82 11.60 -22.72
N GLU A 59 -28.15 10.63 -23.35
CA GLU A 59 -28.69 9.86 -24.50
C GLU A 59 -29.92 9.03 -24.15
N THR A 60 -30.02 8.56 -22.90
CA THR A 60 -31.18 7.76 -22.44
C THR A 60 -32.40 8.63 -22.12
N GLN A 61 -32.21 9.94 -21.90
CA GLN A 61 -33.29 10.87 -21.53
C GLN A 61 -33.84 11.68 -22.72
N ALA A 62 -33.13 11.71 -23.85
CA ALA A 62 -33.54 12.35 -25.11
C ALA A 62 -34.51 11.50 -25.94
#